data_AF-A0A1G0QMR3-F1
#
_entry.id   AF-A0A1G0QMR3-F1
#
_cell.length_a   1.000
_cell.length_b   1.000
_cell.length_c   1.000
_cell.angle_alpha   90.00
_cell.angle_beta   90.00
_cell.angle_gamma   90.00
#
_symmetry.space_group_name_H-M   'P 1'
#
loop_
_entity.id
_entity.type
_entity.pdbx_description
1 polymer ?
#
loop_
_entity_poly.entity_id
_entity_poly.type
_entity_poly.pdbx_seq_one_letter_code
_entity_poly.pdbx_strand_id
1 'polypeptide(L)'
;MKLAYIYFTTLLAAAGILLLSAFNVGNQPGNDEENSGIIKFSHSLHADLLDCGTCHSSVAESTSLKDRLLPNHENCSSCHEVDDDKECNTCHYEDKYEALVQNDTELFFNHKFHIVDQKMDCETCHKGITEVDYAETAAQPYPIMEDCYSCHNDLIVASNACESCHISTTRLLPQTHKSVSFMQTHKFDARAFDANCIMCHNDNTNSCIECHEATNIITEANTPEDFYQPYVPNQFSDGTNKQQITKVHELNYRFTHGIDAKGKTSECQSCHEVETFCASCHQSEDSDFALGGIVPSSHLKSGFFTIGAGTGGGEHAILAKRDIENCVSCHDVQGADPTCITCHLDSDGIKGTNPKTHATGFMRDIQGDWHDSQGSICFNCHTSNSPSSYAGIGFCGYCHGAN
;
A
#
# COMPACT_ATOMS: atom_id res chain seq x y z
N MET A 1 -18.15 25.57 -33.78
CA MET A 1 -18.72 24.27 -34.21
C MET A 1 -17.67 23.18 -34.43
N LYS A 2 -16.51 23.44 -35.07
CA LYS A 2 -15.48 22.41 -35.32
C LYS A 2 -14.74 21.90 -34.07
N LEU A 3 -14.44 22.77 -33.09
CA LEU A 3 -13.77 22.39 -31.84
C LEU A 3 -14.63 21.50 -30.94
N ALA A 4 -15.93 21.80 -30.82
CA ALA A 4 -16.86 20.99 -30.02
C ALA A 4 -17.00 19.56 -30.56
N TYR A 5 -16.96 19.39 -31.89
CA TYR A 5 -16.96 18.07 -32.51
C TYR A 5 -15.68 17.29 -32.21
N ILE A 6 -14.51 17.94 -32.22
CA ILE A 6 -13.24 17.30 -31.89
C ILE A 6 -13.25 16.82 -30.44
N TYR A 7 -13.62 17.68 -29.48
CA TYR A 7 -13.71 17.28 -28.07
C TYR A 7 -14.72 16.16 -27.82
N PHE A 8 -15.87 16.20 -28.50
CA PHE A 8 -16.88 15.14 -28.39
C PHE A 8 -16.38 13.81 -28.95
N THR A 9 -15.68 13.83 -30.09
CA THR A 9 -15.08 12.61 -30.67
C THR A 9 -13.94 12.04 -29.83
N THR A 10 -13.09 12.90 -29.23
CA THR A 10 -12.01 12.43 -28.34
C THR A 10 -12.56 11.85 -27.04
N LEU A 11 -13.66 12.41 -26.51
CA LEU A 11 -14.27 11.96 -25.27
C LEU A 11 -15.02 10.63 -25.48
N LEU A 12 -15.67 10.44 -26.64
CA LEU A 12 -16.23 9.15 -27.05
C LEU A 12 -15.15 8.08 -27.28
N ALA A 13 -14.02 8.45 -27.89
CA ALA A 13 -12.90 7.52 -28.07
C ALA A 13 -12.28 7.11 -26.73
N ALA A 14 -12.07 8.04 -25.81
CA ALA A 14 -11.58 7.76 -24.46
C ALA A 14 -12.55 6.87 -23.66
N ALA A 15 -13.86 7.15 -23.74
CA ALA A 15 -14.89 6.32 -23.10
C ALA A 15 -14.95 4.90 -23.72
N GLY A 16 -14.78 4.78 -25.04
CA GLY A 16 -14.71 3.49 -25.72
C GLY A 16 -13.50 2.66 -25.29
N ILE A 17 -12.33 3.29 -25.11
CA ILE A 17 -11.12 2.64 -24.61
C ILE A 17 -11.30 2.19 -23.15
N LEU A 18 -11.89 3.03 -22.29
CA LEU A 18 -12.17 2.68 -20.90
C LEU A 18 -13.21 1.55 -20.76
N LEU A 19 -14.21 1.51 -21.65
CA LEU A 19 -15.15 0.39 -21.71
C LEU A 19 -14.48 -0.89 -22.21
N LEU A 20 -13.61 -0.81 -23.22
CA LEU A 20 -12.84 -1.96 -23.70
C LEU A 20 -11.89 -2.52 -22.63
N SER A 21 -11.25 -1.68 -21.82
CA SER A 21 -10.43 -2.16 -20.70
C SER A 21 -11.28 -2.69 -19.53
N ALA A 22 -12.50 -2.19 -19.31
CA ALA A 22 -13.42 -2.76 -18.32
C ALA A 22 -13.90 -4.18 -18.67
N PHE A 23 -14.04 -4.51 -19.97
CA PHE A 23 -14.41 -5.85 -20.42
C PHE A 23 -13.22 -6.82 -20.59
N ASN A 24 -11.97 -6.34 -20.51
CA ASN A 24 -10.77 -7.17 -20.71
C ASN A 24 -10.06 -7.56 -19.40
N VAL A 25 -10.66 -7.27 -18.24
CA VAL A 25 -10.13 -7.67 -16.91
C VAL A 25 -10.62 -9.08 -16.50
N GLY A 26 -11.39 -9.77 -17.34
CA GLY A 26 -12.03 -11.05 -16.97
C GLY A 26 -11.37 -12.35 -17.44
N ASN A 27 -10.39 -12.34 -18.35
CA ASN A 27 -9.83 -13.59 -18.88
C ASN A 27 -8.33 -13.68 -18.62
N GLN A 28 -7.97 -14.21 -17.46
CA GLN A 28 -6.81 -15.09 -17.38
C GLN A 28 -7.08 -16.28 -18.32
N PRO A 29 -6.19 -16.64 -19.24
CA PRO A 29 -6.32 -17.88 -19.99
C PRO A 29 -5.91 -19.04 -19.07
N GLY A 30 -6.81 -19.44 -18.16
CA GLY A 30 -6.75 -20.75 -17.53
C GLY A 30 -7.27 -21.75 -18.55
N ASN A 31 -6.37 -22.34 -19.33
CA ASN A 31 -6.70 -23.48 -20.19
C ASN A 31 -6.53 -24.77 -19.38
N ASP A 32 -7.26 -24.87 -18.28
CA ASP A 32 -7.38 -26.09 -17.50
C ASP A 32 -8.70 -26.72 -17.92
N GLU A 33 -8.65 -27.89 -18.56
CA GLU A 33 -9.87 -28.64 -18.88
C GLU A 33 -10.55 -29.03 -17.57
N GLU A 34 -11.61 -28.30 -17.22
CA GLU A 34 -12.39 -28.53 -16.00
C GLU A 34 -13.01 -29.94 -16.00
N ASN A 35 -13.13 -30.55 -14.82
CA ASN A 35 -13.68 -31.89 -14.68
C ASN A 35 -15.17 -31.96 -15.07
N SER A 36 -15.88 -30.83 -14.97
CA SER A 36 -17.23 -30.66 -15.51
C SER A 36 -17.35 -30.90 -17.02
N GLY A 37 -16.24 -30.81 -17.76
CA GLY A 37 -16.17 -31.14 -19.19
C GLY A 37 -15.81 -32.60 -19.50
N ILE A 38 -15.54 -33.43 -18.47
CA ILE A 38 -15.08 -34.82 -18.59
C ILE A 38 -16.17 -35.79 -18.11
N ILE A 39 -16.76 -35.54 -16.95
CA ILE A 39 -17.77 -36.41 -16.35
C ILE A 39 -18.97 -35.60 -15.85
N LYS A 40 -20.16 -36.16 -16.00
CA LYS A 40 -21.41 -35.68 -15.41
C LYS A 40 -21.48 -36.18 -13.98
N PHE A 41 -21.26 -35.29 -13.03
CA PHE A 41 -21.35 -35.59 -11.62
C PHE A 41 -22.04 -34.45 -10.86
N SER A 42 -22.58 -34.78 -9.68
CA SER A 42 -23.15 -33.80 -8.79
C SER A 42 -22.91 -34.18 -7.33
N HIS A 43 -22.13 -33.37 -6.59
CA HIS A 43 -21.99 -33.56 -5.15
C HIS A 43 -23.32 -33.32 -4.43
N SER A 44 -24.11 -32.33 -4.85
CA SER A 44 -25.41 -32.04 -4.24
C SER A 44 -26.40 -33.21 -4.27
N LEU A 45 -26.31 -34.09 -5.26
CA LEU A 45 -27.13 -35.30 -5.32
C LEU A 45 -26.58 -36.47 -4.49
N HIS A 46 -25.25 -36.55 -4.31
CA HIS A 46 -24.61 -37.70 -3.67
C HIS A 46 -24.29 -37.48 -2.18
N ALA A 47 -24.06 -36.23 -1.76
CA ALA A 47 -23.65 -35.88 -0.40
C ALA A 47 -24.73 -36.25 0.65
N ASP A 48 -26.01 -36.19 0.28
CA ASP A 48 -27.12 -36.59 1.17
C ASP A 48 -27.25 -38.11 1.35
N LEU A 49 -26.61 -38.90 0.49
CA LEU A 49 -26.77 -40.35 0.43
C LEU A 49 -25.53 -41.13 0.90
N LEU A 50 -24.35 -40.51 0.81
CA LEU A 50 -23.07 -41.17 0.99
C LEU A 50 -22.09 -40.30 1.77
N ASP A 51 -21.26 -40.95 2.60
CA ASP A 51 -20.13 -40.28 3.23
C ASP A 51 -19.03 -39.98 2.19
N CYS A 52 -18.33 -38.85 2.36
CA CYS A 52 -17.27 -38.37 1.47
C CYS A 52 -16.21 -39.45 1.16
N GLY A 53 -15.79 -40.19 2.20
CA GLY A 53 -14.77 -41.23 2.11
C GLY A 53 -15.17 -42.46 1.31
N THR A 54 -16.46 -42.62 0.96
CA THR A 54 -16.92 -43.70 0.10
C THR A 54 -16.34 -43.57 -1.31
N CYS A 55 -16.41 -42.35 -1.86
CA CYS A 55 -15.85 -42.03 -3.17
C CYS A 55 -14.37 -41.66 -3.05
N HIS A 56 -14.03 -40.82 -2.07
CA HIS A 56 -12.65 -40.39 -1.80
C HIS A 56 -11.87 -41.39 -0.93
N SER A 57 -11.97 -42.67 -1.29
CA SER A 57 -11.48 -43.83 -0.52
C SER A 57 -9.99 -43.79 -0.18
N SER A 58 -9.17 -43.13 -1.01
CA SER A 58 -7.72 -43.03 -0.79
C SER A 58 -7.30 -41.93 0.19
N VAL A 59 -8.21 -41.04 0.59
CA VAL A 59 -7.89 -39.88 1.46
C VAL A 59 -7.45 -40.33 2.86
N ALA A 60 -8.02 -41.40 3.40
CA ALA A 60 -7.68 -41.94 4.72
C ALA A 60 -6.24 -42.45 4.85
N GLU A 61 -5.60 -42.78 3.73
CA GLU A 61 -4.21 -43.25 3.72
C GLU A 61 -3.23 -42.24 3.13
N SER A 62 -3.73 -41.10 2.63
CA SER A 62 -2.91 -40.11 1.95
C SER A 62 -2.07 -39.29 2.90
N THR A 63 -0.79 -39.18 2.58
CA THR A 63 0.17 -38.38 3.35
C THR A 63 0.73 -37.22 2.52
N SER A 64 0.29 -37.08 1.26
CA SER A 64 0.73 -36.04 0.33
C SER A 64 -0.40 -35.56 -0.57
N LEU A 65 -0.42 -34.27 -0.88
CA LEU A 65 -1.31 -33.69 -1.89
C LEU A 65 -1.00 -34.16 -3.33
N LYS A 66 0.13 -34.83 -3.53
CA LYS A 66 0.50 -35.42 -4.83
C LYS A 66 -0.12 -36.80 -5.06
N ASP A 67 -0.71 -37.39 -4.03
CA ASP A 67 -1.44 -38.64 -4.15
C ASP A 67 -2.70 -38.44 -5.01
N ARG A 68 -3.14 -39.48 -5.71
CA ARG A 68 -4.34 -39.43 -6.54
C ARG A 68 -5.58 -39.64 -5.66
N LEU A 69 -6.25 -38.53 -5.27
CA LEU A 69 -7.36 -38.56 -4.30
C LEU A 69 -8.75 -38.37 -4.93
N LEU A 70 -8.79 -38.12 -6.24
CA LEU A 70 -10.03 -38.08 -6.99
C LEU A 70 -10.59 -39.50 -7.19
N PRO A 71 -11.92 -39.70 -7.10
CA PRO A 71 -12.53 -40.98 -7.34
C PRO A 71 -12.21 -41.52 -8.74
N ASN A 72 -12.17 -42.83 -8.86
CA ASN A 72 -11.99 -43.53 -10.12
C ASN A 72 -13.25 -44.33 -10.47
N HIS A 73 -13.20 -45.02 -11.61
CA HIS A 73 -14.30 -45.82 -12.12
C HIS A 73 -14.78 -46.91 -11.11
N GLU A 74 -13.88 -47.54 -10.36
CA GLU A 74 -14.22 -48.56 -9.36
C GLU A 74 -15.03 -47.98 -8.19
N ASN A 75 -14.82 -46.71 -7.86
CA ASN A 75 -15.63 -46.05 -6.82
C ASN A 75 -17.09 -45.91 -7.26
N CYS A 76 -17.32 -45.57 -8.53
CA CYS A 76 -18.67 -45.50 -9.11
C CYS A 76 -19.32 -46.87 -9.23
N SER A 77 -18.55 -47.89 -9.64
CA SER A 77 -19.03 -49.26 -9.85
C SER A 77 -19.51 -49.95 -8.56
N SER A 78 -19.19 -49.38 -7.39
CA SER A 78 -19.68 -49.88 -6.11
C SER A 78 -21.20 -49.75 -5.95
N CYS A 79 -21.83 -48.82 -6.69
CA CYS A 79 -23.27 -48.53 -6.63
C CYS A 79 -23.94 -48.47 -8.01
N HIS A 80 -23.21 -48.06 -9.05
CA HIS A 80 -23.72 -47.95 -10.42
C HIS A 80 -23.27 -49.14 -11.28
N GLU A 81 -24.14 -49.60 -12.18
CA GLU A 81 -23.76 -50.57 -13.22
C GLU A 81 -22.96 -49.84 -14.31
N VAL A 82 -21.67 -50.13 -14.39
CA VAL A 82 -20.73 -49.43 -15.27
C VAL A 82 -20.23 -50.26 -16.45
N ASP A 83 -20.55 -51.56 -16.47
CA ASP A 83 -20.14 -52.50 -17.53
C ASP A 83 -21.06 -52.47 -18.77
N ASP A 84 -22.10 -51.62 -18.78
CA ASP A 84 -22.96 -51.45 -19.96
C ASP A 84 -22.39 -50.39 -20.91
N ASP A 85 -21.64 -50.88 -21.90
CA ASP A 85 -21.01 -50.09 -22.98
C ASP A 85 -22.00 -49.21 -23.78
N LYS A 86 -23.31 -49.39 -23.62
CA LYS A 86 -24.34 -48.60 -24.34
C LYS A 86 -24.77 -47.35 -23.59
N GLU A 87 -24.59 -47.33 -22.27
CA GLU A 87 -25.10 -46.28 -21.39
C GLU A 87 -23.98 -45.42 -20.80
N CYS A 88 -22.75 -45.52 -21.33
CA CYS A 88 -21.60 -44.71 -20.90
C CYS A 88 -21.89 -43.21 -20.91
N ASN A 89 -22.73 -42.73 -21.85
CA ASN A 89 -23.14 -41.33 -21.97
C ASN A 89 -24.02 -40.84 -20.81
N THR A 90 -24.47 -41.71 -19.91
CA THR A 90 -25.13 -41.32 -18.65
C THR A 90 -24.19 -40.51 -17.79
N CYS A 91 -22.92 -40.92 -17.72
CA CYS A 91 -21.88 -40.27 -16.92
C CYS A 91 -20.87 -39.53 -17.79
N HIS A 92 -20.54 -40.02 -18.98
CA HIS A 92 -19.54 -39.43 -19.86
C HIS A 92 -20.16 -38.46 -20.87
N TYR A 93 -19.38 -37.48 -21.32
CA TYR A 93 -19.74 -36.61 -22.44
C TYR A 93 -19.11 -37.14 -23.73
N GLU A 94 -19.92 -37.51 -24.72
CA GLU A 94 -19.50 -37.73 -26.13
C GLU A 94 -18.12 -38.39 -26.30
N ASP A 95 -17.96 -39.59 -25.72
CA ASP A 95 -16.73 -40.40 -25.78
C ASP A 95 -15.47 -39.80 -25.11
N LYS A 96 -15.66 -38.88 -24.16
CA LYS A 96 -14.59 -38.42 -23.25
C LYS A 96 -14.41 -39.38 -22.07
N TYR A 97 -13.24 -40.02 -22.05
CA TYR A 97 -12.85 -41.01 -21.03
C TYR A 97 -11.49 -40.67 -20.41
N GLU A 98 -11.06 -39.41 -20.54
CA GLU A 98 -9.84 -38.92 -19.91
C GLU A 98 -9.94 -39.01 -18.38
N ALA A 99 -8.79 -39.21 -17.74
CA ALA A 99 -8.74 -39.21 -16.29
C ALA A 99 -9.02 -37.80 -15.76
N LEU A 100 -9.75 -37.72 -14.64
CA LEU A 100 -10.04 -36.44 -13.99
C LEU A 100 -8.75 -35.63 -13.74
N VAL A 101 -8.80 -34.33 -13.94
CA VAL A 101 -7.68 -33.42 -13.73
C VAL A 101 -7.55 -33.13 -12.24
N GLN A 102 -6.34 -33.30 -11.70
CA GLN A 102 -5.98 -32.95 -10.33
C GLN A 102 -5.03 -31.75 -10.36
N ASN A 103 -5.34 -30.73 -9.56
CA ASN A 103 -4.50 -29.55 -9.45
C ASN A 103 -3.19 -29.87 -8.73
N ASP A 104 -2.09 -29.32 -9.23
CA ASP A 104 -0.80 -29.38 -8.54
C ASP A 104 -0.73 -28.28 -7.48
N THR A 105 -0.17 -28.62 -6.31
CA THR A 105 -0.01 -27.68 -5.20
C THR A 105 1.39 -27.84 -4.60
N GLU A 106 2.00 -26.71 -4.26
CA GLU A 106 3.32 -26.68 -3.63
C GLU A 106 3.23 -26.61 -2.10
N LEU A 107 2.35 -27.44 -1.51
CA LEU A 107 2.16 -27.55 -0.07
C LEU A 107 2.45 -28.97 0.45
N PHE A 108 2.99 -29.04 1.66
CA PHE A 108 3.02 -30.23 2.47
C PHE A 108 1.72 -30.32 3.26
N PHE A 109 0.93 -31.36 2.99
CA PHE A 109 -0.27 -31.65 3.75
C PHE A 109 -0.52 -33.15 3.80
N ASN A 110 -0.93 -33.63 4.98
CA ASN A 110 -1.15 -35.04 5.27
C ASN A 110 -2.61 -35.24 5.66
N HIS A 111 -3.44 -35.72 4.73
CA HIS A 111 -4.86 -35.96 5.00
C HIS A 111 -5.06 -36.98 6.12
N LYS A 112 -4.36 -38.12 6.06
CA LYS A 112 -4.45 -39.21 7.04
C LYS A 112 -4.31 -38.71 8.48
N PHE A 113 -3.32 -37.86 8.74
CA PHE A 113 -3.13 -37.30 10.08
C PHE A 113 -4.35 -36.49 10.55
N HIS A 114 -4.87 -35.60 9.70
CA HIS A 114 -5.99 -34.74 10.07
C HIS A 114 -7.31 -35.52 10.22
N ILE A 115 -7.58 -36.48 9.35
CA ILE A 115 -8.86 -37.20 9.37
C ILE A 115 -8.86 -38.43 10.27
N VAL A 116 -7.75 -39.18 10.37
CA VAL A 116 -7.66 -40.40 11.18
C VAL A 116 -7.19 -40.09 12.60
N ASP A 117 -6.06 -39.37 12.73
CA ASP A 117 -5.44 -39.15 14.04
C ASP A 117 -6.13 -38.00 14.79
N GLN A 118 -6.44 -36.90 14.10
CA GLN A 118 -7.15 -35.75 14.68
C GLN A 118 -8.67 -35.82 14.57
N LYS A 119 -9.21 -36.79 13.81
CA LYS A 119 -10.66 -37.02 13.64
C LYS A 119 -11.43 -35.79 13.17
N MET A 120 -10.85 -35.02 12.24
CA MET A 120 -11.48 -33.85 11.68
C MET A 120 -12.51 -34.22 10.60
N ASP A 121 -13.61 -33.48 10.57
CA ASP A 121 -14.64 -33.59 9.53
C ASP A 121 -14.18 -32.90 8.24
N CYS A 122 -14.55 -33.46 7.07
CA CYS A 122 -14.13 -32.96 5.76
C CYS A 122 -14.56 -31.52 5.50
N GLU A 123 -15.78 -31.17 5.93
CA GLU A 123 -16.40 -29.85 5.74
C GLU A 123 -15.74 -28.75 6.57
N THR A 124 -14.90 -29.11 7.55
CA THR A 124 -14.09 -28.14 8.30
C THR A 124 -13.20 -27.33 7.36
N CYS A 125 -12.67 -27.98 6.32
CA CYS A 125 -11.77 -27.37 5.33
C CYS A 125 -12.43 -27.23 3.95
N HIS A 126 -13.23 -28.22 3.52
CA HIS A 126 -13.87 -28.24 2.20
C HIS A 126 -15.30 -27.66 2.27
N LYS A 127 -15.39 -26.34 2.50
CA LYS A 127 -16.66 -25.65 2.74
C LYS A 127 -17.51 -25.52 1.47
N GLY A 128 -18.79 -25.86 1.57
CA GLY A 128 -19.78 -25.68 0.51
C GLY A 128 -19.73 -26.70 -0.62
N ILE A 129 -18.92 -27.77 -0.49
CA ILE A 129 -18.81 -28.80 -1.52
C ILE A 129 -20.09 -29.64 -1.67
N THR A 130 -20.89 -29.73 -0.62
CA THR A 130 -22.15 -30.49 -0.59
C THR A 130 -23.30 -29.77 -1.32
N GLU A 131 -23.15 -28.48 -1.62
CA GLU A 131 -24.21 -27.65 -2.24
C GLU A 131 -24.02 -27.46 -3.76
N VAL A 132 -22.98 -28.04 -4.33
CA VAL A 132 -22.61 -27.82 -5.74
C VAL A 132 -22.59 -29.12 -6.53
N ASP A 133 -22.61 -29.00 -7.85
CA ASP A 133 -22.42 -30.18 -8.70
C ASP A 133 -20.92 -30.54 -8.76
N TYR A 134 -20.09 -29.54 -9.07
CA TYR A 134 -18.65 -29.69 -9.22
C TYR A 134 -17.89 -28.90 -8.17
N ALA A 135 -16.84 -29.50 -7.59
CA ALA A 135 -16.05 -28.89 -6.52
C ALA A 135 -15.42 -27.55 -6.92
N GLU A 136 -15.05 -27.39 -8.20
CA GLU A 136 -14.54 -26.12 -8.77
C GLU A 136 -15.53 -24.95 -8.67
N THR A 137 -16.83 -25.23 -8.54
CA THR A 137 -17.90 -24.22 -8.45
C THR A 137 -18.31 -23.90 -7.01
N ALA A 138 -17.72 -24.57 -6.01
CA ALA A 138 -17.96 -24.26 -4.61
C ALA A 138 -17.51 -22.83 -4.28
N ALA A 139 -18.13 -22.23 -3.25
CA ALA A 139 -17.69 -20.92 -2.76
C ALA A 139 -16.21 -20.92 -2.34
N GLN A 140 -15.72 -22.08 -1.90
CA GLN A 140 -14.32 -22.31 -1.55
C GLN A 140 -13.85 -23.68 -2.10
N PRO A 141 -13.42 -23.73 -3.38
CA PRO A 141 -13.05 -24.99 -4.05
C PRO A 141 -11.86 -25.72 -3.41
N TYR A 142 -11.02 -24.99 -2.68
CA TYR A 142 -9.86 -25.50 -1.96
C TYR A 142 -9.76 -24.82 -0.60
N PRO A 143 -9.28 -25.52 0.45
CA PRO A 143 -9.03 -24.90 1.75
C PRO A 143 -8.11 -23.70 1.63
N ILE A 144 -8.45 -22.61 2.32
CA ILE A 144 -7.64 -21.39 2.35
C ILE A 144 -6.74 -21.42 3.59
N MET A 145 -5.72 -20.57 3.60
CA MET A 145 -4.74 -20.56 4.70
C MET A 145 -5.43 -20.28 6.06
N GLU A 146 -6.54 -19.54 6.05
CA GLU A 146 -7.35 -19.23 7.22
C GLU A 146 -7.90 -20.49 7.89
N ASP A 147 -8.25 -21.51 7.11
CA ASP A 147 -8.73 -22.78 7.64
C ASP A 147 -7.60 -23.50 8.38
N CYS A 148 -6.39 -23.47 7.82
CA CYS A 148 -5.21 -24.03 8.47
C CYS A 148 -4.87 -23.25 9.77
N TYR A 149 -4.86 -21.92 9.68
CA TYR A 149 -4.50 -21.02 10.77
C TYR A 149 -5.51 -21.03 11.93
N SER A 150 -6.74 -21.49 11.69
CA SER A 150 -7.72 -21.71 12.77
C SER A 150 -7.16 -22.61 13.89
N CYS A 151 -6.21 -23.50 13.56
CA CYS A 151 -5.52 -24.38 14.51
C CYS A 151 -3.97 -24.20 14.51
N HIS A 152 -3.37 -23.87 13.36
CA HIS A 152 -1.93 -23.63 13.18
C HIS A 152 -1.58 -22.14 13.37
N ASN A 153 -1.69 -21.67 14.61
CA ASN A 153 -1.47 -20.27 14.97
C ASN A 153 -0.51 -20.07 16.15
N ASP A 154 0.20 -21.12 16.57
CA ASP A 154 1.07 -21.14 17.76
C ASP A 154 0.35 -20.83 19.10
N LEU A 155 -0.99 -20.68 19.10
CA LEU A 155 -1.78 -20.35 20.30
C LEU A 155 -2.59 -21.53 20.82
N ILE A 156 -3.18 -22.34 19.94
CA ILE A 156 -4.19 -23.34 20.35
C ILE A 156 -3.61 -24.77 20.37
N VAL A 157 -3.26 -25.31 19.20
CA VAL A 157 -2.96 -26.76 19.05
C VAL A 157 -1.65 -27.01 18.31
N ALA A 158 -1.36 -26.24 17.27
CA ALA A 158 -0.30 -26.57 16.33
C ALA A 158 0.56 -25.37 15.95
N SER A 159 1.79 -25.68 15.52
CA SER A 159 2.75 -24.65 15.13
C SER A 159 2.34 -23.94 13.84
N ASN A 160 2.70 -22.65 13.74
CA ASN A 160 2.60 -21.85 12.53
C ASN A 160 3.97 -21.69 11.81
N ALA A 161 4.90 -22.62 12.01
CA ALA A 161 6.16 -22.62 11.26
C ALA A 161 5.90 -22.82 9.76
N CYS A 162 6.22 -21.82 8.95
CA CYS A 162 5.87 -21.74 7.53
C CYS A 162 6.32 -22.97 6.73
N GLU A 163 7.52 -23.48 7.02
CA GLU A 163 8.12 -24.66 6.39
C GLU A 163 7.38 -25.97 6.67
N SER A 164 6.47 -25.98 7.65
CA SER A 164 5.62 -27.14 7.95
C SER A 164 4.60 -27.39 6.83
N CYS A 165 4.20 -26.32 6.14
CA CYS A 165 3.19 -26.36 5.09
C CYS A 165 3.74 -25.93 3.73
N HIS A 166 4.64 -24.96 3.67
CA HIS A 166 5.15 -24.42 2.41
C HIS A 166 6.45 -25.09 1.98
N ILE A 167 6.48 -25.60 0.75
CA ILE A 167 7.71 -26.14 0.14
C ILE A 167 8.79 -25.06 0.01
N SER A 168 8.38 -23.81 -0.23
CA SER A 168 9.26 -22.65 -0.33
C SER A 168 8.62 -21.41 0.25
N THR A 169 9.36 -20.69 1.09
CA THR A 169 8.93 -19.41 1.72
C THR A 169 9.42 -18.19 0.96
N THR A 170 10.26 -18.38 -0.07
CA THR A 170 10.99 -17.30 -0.75
C THR A 170 10.11 -16.32 -1.55
N ARG A 171 8.84 -16.66 -1.81
CA ARG A 171 7.90 -15.83 -2.59
C ARG A 171 6.45 -15.94 -2.08
N LEU A 172 6.26 -16.07 -0.77
CA LEU A 172 4.94 -16.06 -0.16
C LEU A 172 4.41 -14.62 -0.09
N LEU A 173 3.93 -14.12 -1.22
CA LEU A 173 3.27 -12.83 -1.34
C LEU A 173 1.83 -13.04 -1.78
N PRO A 174 0.82 -12.60 -1.00
CA PRO A 174 -0.56 -12.61 -1.46
C PRO A 174 -0.71 -11.65 -2.65
N GLN A 175 -1.77 -11.82 -3.43
CA GLN A 175 -1.97 -11.02 -4.65
C GLN A 175 -2.03 -9.52 -4.37
N THR A 176 -2.54 -9.13 -3.20
CA THR A 176 -2.57 -7.74 -2.72
C THR A 176 -1.18 -7.09 -2.67
N HIS A 177 -0.14 -7.87 -2.34
CA HIS A 177 1.25 -7.39 -2.22
C HIS A 177 2.01 -7.34 -3.55
N LYS A 178 1.43 -7.90 -4.62
CA LYS A 178 2.01 -7.86 -5.97
C LYS A 178 1.57 -6.62 -6.75
N SER A 179 0.73 -5.76 -6.16
CA SER A 179 0.29 -4.51 -6.77
C SER A 179 1.43 -3.50 -6.84
N VAL A 180 1.60 -2.87 -8.01
CA VAL A 180 2.55 -1.77 -8.21
C VAL A 180 2.26 -0.55 -7.32
N SER A 181 1.01 -0.40 -6.87
CA SER A 181 0.56 0.69 -6.00
C SER A 181 0.37 0.26 -4.55
N PHE A 182 0.94 -0.89 -4.15
CA PHE A 182 0.78 -1.44 -2.80
C PHE A 182 1.02 -0.37 -1.72
N MET A 183 2.10 0.40 -1.80
CA MET A 183 2.40 1.45 -0.81
C MET A 183 1.30 2.51 -0.68
N GLN A 184 0.53 2.79 -1.74
CA GLN A 184 -0.58 3.74 -1.69
C GLN A 184 -1.91 3.09 -1.28
N THR A 185 -2.13 1.82 -1.64
CA THR A 185 -3.42 1.13 -1.46
C THR A 185 -3.47 0.23 -0.24
N HIS A 186 -2.32 -0.17 0.31
CA HIS A 186 -2.19 -1.05 1.48
C HIS A 186 -3.02 -0.58 2.67
N LYS A 187 -3.14 0.75 2.88
CA LYS A 187 -3.97 1.33 3.95
C LYS A 187 -5.47 0.98 3.85
N PHE A 188 -5.96 0.67 2.65
CA PHE A 188 -7.35 0.28 2.44
C PHE A 188 -7.52 -1.22 2.67
N ASP A 189 -6.57 -2.01 2.15
CA ASP A 189 -6.54 -3.47 2.35
C ASP A 189 -6.38 -3.82 3.84
N ALA A 190 -5.49 -3.11 4.56
CA ALA A 190 -5.29 -3.27 6.00
C ALA A 190 -6.49 -2.84 6.86
N ARG A 191 -7.43 -2.06 6.29
CA ARG A 191 -8.68 -1.64 6.97
C ARG A 191 -9.87 -2.53 6.59
N ALA A 192 -9.68 -3.50 5.72
CA ALA A 192 -10.74 -4.44 5.39
C ALA A 192 -11.13 -5.24 6.63
N PHE A 193 -12.42 -5.53 6.78
CA PHE A 193 -12.96 -6.22 7.96
C PHE A 193 -12.42 -7.66 8.08
N ASP A 194 -12.06 -8.25 6.96
CA ASP A 194 -11.53 -9.60 6.76
C ASP A 194 -10.03 -9.61 6.48
N ALA A 195 -9.30 -8.56 6.89
CA ALA A 195 -7.86 -8.48 6.71
C ALA A 195 -7.12 -9.47 7.62
N ASN A 196 -6.73 -10.62 7.07
CA ASN A 196 -6.04 -11.69 7.81
C ASN A 196 -4.50 -11.56 7.78
N CYS A 197 -3.99 -10.32 7.85
CA CYS A 197 -2.56 -10.03 7.72
C CYS A 197 -1.71 -10.77 8.77
N ILE A 198 -2.24 -10.96 9.99
CA ILE A 198 -1.54 -11.57 11.14
C ILE A 198 -1.04 -12.99 10.86
N MET A 199 -1.63 -13.68 9.89
CA MET A 199 -1.23 -15.03 9.49
C MET A 199 0.17 -15.06 8.87
N CYS A 200 0.58 -13.97 8.22
CA CYS A 200 1.91 -13.79 7.64
C CYS A 200 2.75 -12.74 8.38
N HIS A 201 2.09 -11.73 8.96
CA HIS A 201 2.68 -10.57 9.59
C HIS A 201 2.38 -10.57 11.09
N ASN A 202 3.23 -11.22 11.89
CA ASN A 202 3.04 -11.33 13.33
C ASN A 202 4.01 -10.44 14.13
N ASP A 203 3.82 -10.42 15.44
CA ASP A 203 4.60 -9.59 16.38
C ASP A 203 6.09 -9.95 16.38
N ASN A 204 6.45 -11.20 16.05
CA ASN A 204 7.85 -11.65 15.96
C ASN A 204 8.55 -11.15 14.69
N THR A 205 7.79 -10.86 13.63
CA THR A 205 8.30 -10.32 12.36
C THR A 205 8.26 -8.80 12.28
N ASN A 206 7.65 -8.13 13.28
CA ASN A 206 7.60 -6.67 13.47
C ASN A 206 7.12 -5.85 12.25
N SER A 207 6.49 -6.48 11.26
CA SER A 207 6.34 -5.92 9.91
C SER A 207 5.35 -4.76 9.80
N CYS A 208 4.33 -4.70 10.66
CA CYS A 208 3.36 -3.62 10.67
C CYS A 208 3.89 -2.42 11.46
N ILE A 209 4.50 -2.73 12.61
CA ILE A 209 5.06 -1.76 13.56
C ILE A 209 6.24 -0.99 12.93
N GLU A 210 7.04 -1.66 12.12
CA GLU A 210 8.17 -1.08 11.38
C GLU A 210 7.84 0.13 10.51
N CYS A 211 6.62 0.22 9.98
CA CYS A 211 6.19 1.35 9.17
C CYS A 211 5.24 2.28 9.94
N HIS A 212 4.38 1.75 10.79
CA HIS A 212 3.36 2.53 11.49
C HIS A 212 3.85 3.21 12.77
N GLU A 213 4.90 2.69 13.40
CA GLU A 213 5.48 3.23 14.64
C GLU A 213 6.82 3.95 14.41
N ALA A 214 7.26 4.05 13.15
CA ALA A 214 8.67 4.15 12.81
C ALA A 214 9.37 5.47 13.16
N THR A 215 8.66 6.55 13.46
CA THR A 215 9.23 7.85 13.05
C THR A 215 9.35 8.95 14.08
N ASN A 216 8.95 8.80 15.34
CA ASN A 216 9.05 9.94 16.28
C ASN A 216 9.43 9.65 17.75
N ILE A 217 9.97 8.48 18.15
CA ILE A 217 10.15 8.18 19.60
C ILE A 217 11.50 7.54 19.97
N ILE A 218 12.61 8.29 19.96
CA ILE A 218 13.69 8.05 20.94
C ILE A 218 14.23 9.41 21.41
N THR A 219 13.74 9.87 22.55
CA THR A 219 14.24 11.09 23.22
C THR A 219 14.81 10.82 24.62
N GLU A 220 14.79 9.57 25.11
CA GLU A 220 15.34 9.18 26.42
C GLU A 220 16.47 8.14 26.29
N ALA A 221 17.29 8.00 27.33
CA ALA A 221 18.37 7.01 27.36
C ALA A 221 17.77 5.61 27.54
N ASN A 222 17.89 4.80 26.49
CA ASN A 222 17.46 3.41 26.41
C ASN A 222 18.24 2.52 27.42
N THR A 223 17.76 2.45 28.66
CA THR A 223 18.37 1.62 29.71
C THR A 223 17.80 0.19 29.69
N PRO A 224 18.46 -0.79 30.32
CA PRO A 224 17.96 -2.17 30.38
C PRO A 224 16.56 -2.31 31.00
N GLU A 225 16.06 -1.27 31.68
CA GLU A 225 14.78 -1.23 32.37
C GLU A 225 13.68 -0.41 31.65
N ASP A 226 13.98 0.34 30.57
CA ASP A 226 13.02 1.29 29.96
C ASP A 226 13.19 1.44 28.42
N PHE A 227 12.43 0.65 27.65
CA PHE A 227 12.48 0.56 26.17
C PHE A 227 11.12 0.89 25.54
N TYR A 228 11.06 1.86 24.60
CA TYR A 228 9.83 2.37 23.97
C TYR A 228 9.31 1.55 22.76
N GLN A 229 7.96 1.53 22.58
CA GLN A 229 7.16 0.96 21.47
C GLN A 229 6.05 1.98 21.03
N PRO A 230 5.95 2.41 19.75
CA PRO A 230 4.95 3.42 19.33
C PRO A 230 3.62 3.00 18.63
N TYR A 231 2.61 2.50 19.35
CA TYR A 231 1.18 2.28 18.93
C TYR A 231 0.74 1.01 18.14
N VAL A 232 0.13 0.07 18.89
CA VAL A 232 -0.94 -0.82 18.37
C VAL A 232 -2.08 -0.95 19.40
N PRO A 233 -3.37 -0.89 19.01
CA PRO A 233 -4.45 -1.30 19.88
C PRO A 233 -4.62 -2.80 19.77
N ASN A 234 -3.78 -3.62 20.41
CA ASN A 234 -4.05 -5.04 20.60
C ASN A 234 -3.45 -5.53 21.93
N GLN A 235 -4.25 -6.30 22.66
CA GLN A 235 -3.83 -6.95 23.89
C GLN A 235 -2.89 -8.11 23.55
N PHE A 236 -1.63 -8.04 23.97
CA PHE A 236 -0.67 -9.14 23.88
C PHE A 236 -0.26 -9.62 25.28
N SER A 237 -0.11 -10.94 25.45
CA SER A 237 0.13 -11.61 26.74
C SER A 237 1.60 -11.91 27.04
N ASP A 238 2.54 -11.50 26.19
CA ASP A 238 3.97 -11.80 26.30
C ASP A 238 4.82 -10.56 25.98
N GLY A 239 4.98 -9.71 27.00
CA GLY A 239 5.69 -8.43 26.94
C GLY A 239 7.19 -8.51 26.63
N THR A 240 7.54 -8.78 25.38
CA THR A 240 8.91 -8.58 24.87
C THR A 240 8.95 -7.53 23.77
N ASN A 241 9.34 -6.31 24.16
CA ASN A 241 9.65 -5.19 23.27
C ASN A 241 10.86 -5.55 22.38
N LYS A 242 10.62 -5.99 21.15
CA LYS A 242 11.68 -6.12 20.13
C LYS A 242 11.25 -5.47 18.83
N GLN A 243 11.43 -4.15 18.77
CA GLN A 243 11.40 -3.44 17.50
C GLN A 243 12.65 -3.83 16.69
N GLN A 244 12.48 -4.59 15.60
CA GLN A 244 13.48 -4.76 14.55
C GLN A 244 13.29 -3.62 13.53
N ILE A 245 14.35 -2.88 13.20
CA ILE A 245 14.30 -1.87 12.14
C ILE A 245 14.63 -2.57 10.82
N THR A 246 13.61 -2.91 10.02
CA THR A 246 13.83 -3.38 8.65
C THR A 246 14.01 -2.19 7.71
N LYS A 247 15.00 -2.26 6.82
CA LYS A 247 15.37 -1.15 5.93
C LYS A 247 14.40 -1.07 4.75
N VAL A 248 13.56 -0.04 4.72
CA VAL A 248 12.70 0.34 3.58
C VAL A 248 13.48 0.86 2.36
N HIS A 249 14.77 1.16 2.54
CA HIS A 249 15.65 1.66 1.49
C HIS A 249 16.94 0.84 1.40
N GLU A 250 17.56 0.82 0.23
CA GLU A 250 18.85 0.17 0.01
C GLU A 250 19.96 0.72 0.92
N LEU A 251 21.00 -0.07 1.18
CA LEU A 251 22.12 0.31 2.06
C LEU A 251 22.83 1.61 1.62
N ASN A 252 22.75 1.94 0.34
CA ASN A 252 23.38 3.12 -0.27
C ASN A 252 22.40 4.26 -0.51
N TYR A 253 21.20 4.24 0.08
CA TYR A 253 20.16 5.26 -0.15
C TYR A 253 20.62 6.69 0.18
N ARG A 254 21.58 6.84 1.10
CA ARG A 254 22.27 8.13 1.35
C ARG A 254 22.81 8.79 0.06
N PHE A 255 23.17 8.02 -0.96
CA PHE A 255 23.73 8.52 -2.21
C PHE A 255 22.68 8.70 -3.31
N THR A 256 21.48 8.15 -3.17
CA THR A 256 20.43 8.17 -4.19
C THR A 256 19.18 8.95 -3.78
N HIS A 257 18.94 9.16 -2.48
CA HIS A 257 17.74 9.84 -1.97
C HIS A 257 17.56 11.26 -2.52
N GLY A 258 18.63 11.95 -2.90
CA GLY A 258 18.53 13.27 -3.53
C GLY A 258 17.90 13.22 -4.94
N ILE A 259 18.01 12.10 -5.65
CA ILE A 259 17.34 11.88 -6.94
C ILE A 259 15.85 11.64 -6.69
N ASP A 260 15.52 10.80 -5.72
CA ASP A 260 14.13 10.47 -5.35
C ASP A 260 13.38 11.68 -4.80
N ALA A 261 14.01 12.44 -3.89
CA ALA A 261 13.48 13.69 -3.36
C ALA A 261 13.21 14.72 -4.47
N LYS A 262 14.15 14.87 -5.41
CA LYS A 262 13.98 15.76 -6.57
C LYS A 262 12.90 15.27 -7.54
N GLY A 263 12.77 13.95 -7.69
CA GLY A 263 11.75 13.32 -8.51
C GLY A 263 10.35 13.34 -7.89
N LYS A 264 10.23 13.70 -6.61
CA LYS A 264 8.99 13.60 -5.81
C LYS A 264 8.37 12.20 -5.95
N THR A 265 9.24 11.18 -6.01
CA THR A 265 8.83 9.78 -6.22
C THR A 265 8.19 9.16 -4.98
N SER A 266 8.36 9.78 -3.81
CA SER A 266 7.79 9.36 -2.54
C SER A 266 7.55 10.55 -1.63
N GLU A 267 6.47 10.48 -0.85
CA GLU A 267 6.13 11.47 0.18
C GLU A 267 6.91 11.12 1.46
N CYS A 268 8.17 11.56 1.54
CA CYS A 268 9.08 11.22 2.63
C CYS A 268 8.51 11.57 4.01
N GLN A 269 7.71 12.64 4.10
CA GLN A 269 7.02 13.10 5.32
C GLN A 269 5.96 12.12 5.84
N SER A 270 5.56 11.14 5.04
CA SER A 270 4.69 10.05 5.51
C SER A 270 5.39 9.17 6.53
N CYS A 271 6.71 9.16 6.51
CA CYS A 271 7.55 8.47 7.48
C CYS A 271 8.45 9.50 8.18
N HIS A 272 9.41 10.11 7.49
CA HIS A 272 10.44 10.95 8.10
C HIS A 272 9.99 12.38 8.47
N GLU A 273 10.30 12.82 9.68
CA GLU A 273 10.20 14.22 10.11
C GLU A 273 11.37 15.03 9.52
N VAL A 274 11.09 16.08 8.73
CA VAL A 274 12.11 16.79 7.95
C VAL A 274 13.11 17.53 8.86
N GLU A 275 12.58 18.13 9.92
CA GLU A 275 13.27 19.00 10.85
C GLU A 275 14.28 18.26 11.73
N THR A 276 14.09 16.96 11.95
CA THR A 276 14.98 16.14 12.79
C THR A 276 15.80 15.16 11.96
N PHE A 277 15.24 14.59 10.90
CA PHE A 277 15.92 13.60 10.07
C PHE A 277 16.84 14.25 9.06
N CYS A 278 16.31 15.13 8.19
CA CYS A 278 17.09 15.75 7.12
C CYS A 278 18.13 16.72 7.71
N ALA A 279 17.72 17.50 8.73
CA ALA A 279 18.61 18.44 9.39
C ALA A 279 19.85 17.75 9.96
N SER A 280 19.76 16.59 10.63
CA SER A 280 20.93 15.95 11.24
C SER A 280 22.13 15.67 10.31
N CYS A 281 21.87 15.43 9.01
CA CYS A 281 22.91 15.21 8.00
C CYS A 281 23.17 16.44 7.11
N HIS A 282 22.20 17.35 7.01
CA HIS A 282 22.31 18.61 6.25
C HIS A 282 22.66 19.83 7.11
N GLN A 283 22.79 19.65 8.43
CA GLN A 283 23.23 20.65 9.41
C GLN A 283 24.75 20.56 9.55
N SER A 284 25.41 21.70 9.41
CA SER A 284 26.77 21.86 9.90
C SER A 284 26.73 22.04 11.41
N GLU A 285 27.47 21.21 12.14
CA GLU A 285 27.69 21.28 13.59
C GLU A 285 27.68 22.75 14.09
N ASP A 286 26.54 23.19 14.63
CA ASP A 286 26.29 24.51 15.23
C ASP A 286 26.67 25.75 14.40
N SER A 287 26.64 25.67 13.06
CA SER A 287 26.88 26.82 12.17
C SER A 287 25.76 27.02 11.15
N ASP A 288 25.57 28.28 10.75
CA ASP A 288 24.66 28.69 9.67
C ASP A 288 24.87 27.81 8.43
N PHE A 289 23.78 27.32 7.81
CA PHE A 289 23.79 26.48 6.60
C PHE A 289 24.65 27.09 5.47
N ALA A 290 24.72 28.42 5.39
CA ALA A 290 25.56 29.12 4.41
C ALA A 290 27.06 29.03 4.72
N LEU A 291 27.44 28.87 6.00
CA LEU A 291 28.83 28.77 6.48
C LEU A 291 29.30 27.32 6.64
N GLY A 292 28.38 26.37 6.77
CA GLY A 292 28.60 24.93 6.93
C GLY A 292 29.10 24.15 5.73
N GLY A 293 29.09 24.75 4.54
CA GLY A 293 29.68 24.19 3.32
C GLY A 293 28.78 23.25 2.50
N ILE A 294 27.50 23.05 2.87
CA ILE A 294 26.54 22.26 2.07
C ILE A 294 25.53 23.21 1.42
N VAL A 295 25.99 24.01 0.46
CA VAL A 295 25.11 24.83 -0.39
C VAL A 295 25.00 24.22 -1.79
N PRO A 296 23.82 24.25 -2.42
CA PRO A 296 23.68 23.84 -3.81
C PRO A 296 24.65 24.61 -4.71
N SER A 297 25.24 23.93 -5.70
CA SER A 297 26.17 24.53 -6.67
C SER A 297 25.63 25.76 -7.41
N SER A 298 24.30 25.94 -7.43
CA SER A 298 23.64 27.15 -7.93
C SER A 298 24.09 28.41 -7.20
N HIS A 299 24.38 28.35 -5.89
CA HIS A 299 24.83 29.48 -5.07
C HIS A 299 26.21 30.01 -5.47
N LEU A 300 27.02 29.19 -6.15
CA LEU A 300 28.36 29.56 -6.63
C LEU A 300 28.33 30.16 -8.05
N LYS A 301 27.18 30.17 -8.72
CA LYS A 301 27.06 30.71 -10.08
C LYS A 301 26.97 32.24 -10.06
N SER A 302 27.77 32.88 -10.92
CA SER A 302 27.65 34.31 -11.16
C SER A 302 26.25 34.65 -11.68
N GLY A 303 25.59 35.63 -11.06
CA GLY A 303 24.21 36.03 -11.42
C GLY A 303 23.13 35.08 -10.91
N PHE A 304 23.43 34.20 -9.92
CA PHE A 304 22.43 33.37 -9.26
C PHE A 304 21.26 34.20 -8.74
N PHE A 305 21.52 35.27 -7.99
CA PHE A 305 20.50 36.23 -7.55
C PHE A 305 20.81 37.64 -8.08
N THR A 306 19.75 38.43 -8.29
CA THR A 306 19.85 39.87 -8.63
C THR A 306 18.83 40.65 -7.82
N ILE A 307 19.28 41.74 -7.19
CA ILE A 307 18.44 42.56 -6.32
C ILE A 307 17.76 43.68 -7.14
N GLY A 308 16.48 43.92 -6.88
CA GLY A 308 15.70 45.04 -7.43
C GLY A 308 14.54 44.60 -8.31
N ALA A 309 13.42 45.34 -8.23
CA ALA A 309 12.24 45.10 -9.05
C ALA A 309 12.57 45.26 -10.55
N GLY A 310 12.13 44.31 -11.39
CA GLY A 310 12.37 44.34 -12.83
C GLY A 310 13.70 43.74 -13.30
N THR A 311 14.59 43.33 -12.37
CA THR A 311 15.86 42.64 -12.71
C THR A 311 15.67 41.19 -13.16
N GLY A 312 14.48 40.62 -12.94
CA GLY A 312 14.18 39.22 -13.22
C GLY A 312 14.61 38.26 -12.11
N GLY A 313 15.36 38.73 -11.10
CA GLY A 313 15.75 37.94 -9.92
C GLY A 313 16.80 36.85 -10.19
N GLY A 314 17.41 36.84 -11.37
CA GLY A 314 18.43 35.86 -11.77
C GLY A 314 17.90 34.42 -11.92
N GLU A 315 18.82 33.47 -11.91
CA GLU A 315 18.51 32.03 -11.94
C GLU A 315 17.74 31.58 -10.69
N HIS A 316 18.01 32.21 -9.54
CA HIS A 316 17.32 32.03 -8.27
C HIS A 316 15.80 32.16 -8.45
N ALA A 317 15.33 33.23 -9.08
CA ALA A 317 13.90 33.45 -9.28
C ALA A 317 13.25 32.43 -10.24
N ILE A 318 14.01 31.84 -11.17
CA ILE A 318 13.53 30.80 -12.08
C ILE A 318 13.40 29.48 -11.32
N LEU A 319 14.40 29.12 -10.52
CA LEU A 319 14.42 27.89 -9.74
C LEU A 319 13.38 27.92 -8.61
N ALA A 320 13.28 29.03 -7.87
CA ALA A 320 12.29 29.19 -6.80
C ALA A 320 10.85 29.10 -7.33
N LYS A 321 10.56 29.61 -8.54
CA LYS A 321 9.23 29.47 -9.17
C LYS A 321 8.90 28.04 -9.59
N ARG A 322 9.92 27.20 -9.83
CA ARG A 322 9.74 25.82 -10.25
C ARG A 322 9.58 24.87 -9.07
N ASP A 323 10.30 25.12 -7.99
CA ASP A 323 10.35 24.22 -6.84
C ASP A 323 10.77 24.96 -5.57
N ILE A 324 9.84 25.76 -5.01
CA ILE A 324 10.09 26.54 -3.79
C ILE A 324 10.31 25.63 -2.57
N GLU A 325 9.67 24.45 -2.54
CA GLU A 325 9.76 23.46 -1.46
C GLU A 325 11.20 23.03 -1.18
N ASN A 326 12.00 22.87 -2.23
CA ASN A 326 13.41 22.46 -2.14
C ASN A 326 14.33 23.61 -1.68
N CYS A 327 13.87 24.86 -1.74
CA CYS A 327 14.58 26.00 -1.16
C CYS A 327 14.22 26.16 0.32
N VAL A 328 12.94 26.00 0.67
CA VAL A 328 12.48 26.15 2.07
C VAL A 328 12.91 25.00 2.97
N SER A 329 13.31 23.86 2.40
CA SER A 329 13.93 22.76 3.14
C SER A 329 15.28 23.14 3.77
N CYS A 330 15.93 24.21 3.30
CA CYS A 330 17.18 24.74 3.87
C CYS A 330 17.02 26.16 4.42
N HIS A 331 16.10 26.96 3.86
CA HIS A 331 15.88 28.37 4.23
C HIS A 331 14.45 28.58 4.76
N ASP A 332 14.29 28.87 6.05
CA ASP A 332 12.97 29.03 6.66
C ASP A 332 12.58 30.50 6.91
N VAL A 333 11.36 30.88 6.52
CA VAL A 333 10.78 32.20 6.78
C VAL A 333 10.26 32.41 8.20
N GLN A 334 10.14 31.35 9.01
CA GLN A 334 9.57 31.37 10.36
C GLN A 334 10.59 31.05 11.48
N GLY A 335 11.85 30.72 11.14
CA GLY A 335 12.84 30.15 12.03
C GLY A 335 14.20 30.86 12.05
N ALA A 336 15.28 30.07 12.17
CA ALA A 336 16.65 30.57 12.39
C ALA A 336 17.32 31.21 11.16
N ASP A 337 16.73 31.09 9.95
CA ASP A 337 17.31 31.59 8.70
C ASP A 337 16.29 32.36 7.82
N PRO A 338 15.90 33.61 8.18
CA PRO A 338 14.94 34.44 7.44
C PRO A 338 15.53 35.03 6.14
N THR A 339 16.26 34.23 5.36
CA THR A 339 16.96 34.68 4.15
C THR A 339 15.99 35.19 3.08
N CYS A 340 14.83 34.55 2.90
CA CYS A 340 13.86 34.96 1.87
C CYS A 340 13.36 36.38 2.08
N ILE A 341 12.99 36.73 3.33
CA ILE A 341 12.49 38.07 3.67
C ILE A 341 13.58 39.14 3.73
N THR A 342 14.85 38.77 3.56
CA THR A 342 15.94 39.75 3.42
C THR A 342 15.87 40.48 2.08
N CYS A 343 15.28 39.85 1.05
CA CYS A 343 15.12 40.43 -0.29
C CYS A 343 13.66 40.46 -0.78
N HIS A 344 12.78 39.62 -0.23
CA HIS A 344 11.36 39.53 -0.57
C HIS A 344 10.48 40.05 0.56
N LEU A 345 10.49 41.37 0.76
CA LEU A 345 9.70 42.03 1.79
C LEU A 345 9.17 43.38 1.29
N ASP A 346 8.09 43.87 1.88
CA ASP A 346 7.53 45.21 1.66
C ASP A 346 7.80 46.13 2.86
N SER A 347 9.09 46.29 3.22
CA SER A 347 9.53 47.05 4.41
C SER A 347 9.21 48.54 4.39
N ASP A 348 8.91 49.11 3.23
CA ASP A 348 8.58 50.52 3.05
C ASP A 348 7.07 50.77 2.97
N GLY A 349 6.24 49.70 2.97
CA GLY A 349 4.79 49.79 2.84
C GLY A 349 4.31 50.19 1.45
N ILE A 350 5.20 50.32 0.46
CA ILE A 350 4.86 50.78 -0.89
C ILE A 350 4.77 49.57 -1.83
N LYS A 351 3.60 49.36 -2.43
CA LYS A 351 3.41 48.27 -3.38
C LYS A 351 4.26 48.48 -4.64
N GLY A 352 5.17 47.54 -4.90
CA GLY A 352 5.93 47.47 -6.15
C GLY A 352 7.30 48.14 -6.13
N THR A 353 7.78 48.59 -4.96
CA THR A 353 9.17 49.01 -4.75
C THR A 353 10.12 47.81 -4.55
N ASN A 354 9.58 46.65 -4.17
CA ASN A 354 10.32 45.39 -3.96
C ASN A 354 9.95 44.29 -4.99
N PRO A 355 10.75 43.22 -5.11
CA PRO A 355 10.48 42.11 -6.02
C PRO A 355 9.15 41.41 -5.72
N LYS A 356 8.27 41.32 -6.73
CA LYS A 356 6.94 40.72 -6.63
C LYS A 356 7.00 39.20 -6.36
N THR A 357 6.57 38.77 -5.18
CA THR A 357 6.50 37.37 -4.73
C THR A 357 5.25 36.63 -5.23
N HIS A 358 4.10 37.30 -5.27
CA HIS A 358 2.82 36.72 -5.71
C HIS A 358 2.14 37.52 -6.82
N ALA A 359 1.18 36.92 -7.54
CA ALA A 359 0.47 37.54 -8.66
C ALA A 359 -0.30 38.83 -8.26
N THR A 360 -0.69 39.64 -9.25
CA THR A 360 -1.50 40.84 -8.98
C THR A 360 -2.88 40.40 -8.47
N GLY A 361 -3.32 40.92 -7.32
CA GLY A 361 -4.62 40.59 -6.74
C GLY A 361 -4.63 39.28 -5.95
N PHE A 362 -3.45 38.70 -5.66
CA PHE A 362 -3.33 37.54 -4.78
C PHE A 362 -4.06 37.78 -3.46
N MET A 363 -5.00 36.88 -3.14
CA MET A 363 -5.83 36.88 -1.92
C MET A 363 -6.65 38.15 -1.65
N ARG A 364 -6.86 39.05 -2.63
CA ARG A 364 -7.58 40.33 -2.43
C ARG A 364 -9.04 40.15 -1.96
N ASP A 365 -9.69 39.11 -2.44
CA ASP A 365 -11.12 38.87 -2.20
C ASP A 365 -11.34 37.78 -1.13
N ILE A 366 -10.31 37.47 -0.33
CA ILE A 366 -10.34 36.43 0.72
C ILE A 366 -10.17 37.11 2.09
N GLN A 367 -11.05 36.78 3.04
CA GLN A 367 -10.87 37.14 4.43
C GLN A 367 -10.00 36.08 5.13
N GLY A 368 -8.68 36.26 5.11
CA GLY A 368 -7.74 35.31 5.72
C GLY A 368 -7.42 35.58 7.20
N ASP A 369 -6.54 34.73 7.73
CA ASP A 369 -6.14 34.67 9.15
C ASP A 369 -5.51 35.96 9.70
N TRP A 370 -4.95 36.80 8.84
CA TRP A 370 -4.42 38.12 9.17
C TRP A 370 -5.46 39.11 9.74
N HIS A 371 -6.76 38.82 9.65
CA HIS A 371 -7.79 39.63 10.30
C HIS A 371 -7.93 39.35 11.80
N ASP A 372 -7.53 38.17 12.26
CA ASP A 372 -7.86 37.68 13.60
C ASP A 372 -6.64 37.14 14.37
N SER A 373 -5.54 36.81 13.68
CA SER A 373 -4.33 36.22 14.26
C SER A 373 -3.13 37.14 14.14
N GLN A 374 -2.47 37.44 15.27
CA GLN A 374 -1.16 38.13 15.26
C GLN A 374 -0.03 37.28 14.67
N GLY A 375 -0.23 35.97 14.53
CA GLY A 375 0.75 35.04 13.97
C GLY A 375 0.54 34.73 12.49
N SER A 376 -0.24 35.53 11.75
CA SER A 376 -0.42 35.29 10.31
C SER A 376 0.92 35.38 9.58
N ILE A 377 1.21 34.39 8.73
CA ILE A 377 2.46 34.31 7.97
C ILE A 377 2.66 35.51 7.04
N CYS A 378 1.57 36.18 6.63
CA CYS A 378 1.61 37.39 5.82
C CYS A 378 2.39 38.52 6.52
N PHE A 379 2.38 38.53 7.85
CA PHE A 379 3.07 39.51 8.68
C PHE A 379 4.59 39.32 8.75
N ASN A 380 5.13 38.22 8.23
CA ASN A 380 6.58 38.05 8.14
C ASN A 380 7.17 38.87 6.98
N CYS A 381 6.36 39.22 5.96
CA CYS A 381 6.84 39.84 4.72
C CYS A 381 6.32 41.26 4.49
N HIS A 382 5.16 41.63 5.02
CA HIS A 382 4.58 42.97 4.84
C HIS A 382 4.84 43.89 6.03
N THR A 383 4.46 45.17 5.94
CA THR A 383 4.55 46.17 7.04
C THR A 383 3.17 46.56 7.60
N SER A 384 3.15 47.03 8.86
CA SER A 384 1.93 47.25 9.68
C SER A 384 1.22 45.94 10.04
N ASN A 385 1.86 45.16 10.90
CA ASN A 385 1.74 43.71 10.99
C ASN A 385 0.89 43.22 12.15
N SER A 386 -0.34 43.68 12.24
CA SER A 386 -1.27 43.05 13.18
C SER A 386 -2.73 43.22 12.77
N PRO A 387 -3.62 42.35 13.27
CA PRO A 387 -5.07 42.51 13.19
C PRO A 387 -5.59 43.86 13.70
N SER A 388 -4.79 44.55 14.53
CA SER A 388 -5.14 45.84 15.12
C SER A 388 -4.76 47.04 14.24
N SER A 389 -4.19 46.81 13.06
CA SER A 389 -3.79 47.88 12.13
C SER A 389 -5.01 48.52 11.48
N TYR A 390 -4.97 49.85 11.33
CA TYR A 390 -6.08 50.58 10.70
C TYR A 390 -6.18 50.25 9.21
N ALA A 391 -7.42 50.13 8.71
CA ALA A 391 -7.69 49.99 7.29
C ALA A 391 -7.06 51.16 6.50
N GLY A 392 -6.37 50.84 5.40
CA GLY A 392 -5.72 51.82 4.54
C GLY A 392 -4.24 52.10 4.82
N ILE A 393 -3.65 51.49 5.86
CA ILE A 393 -2.23 51.66 6.22
C ILE A 393 -1.47 50.34 6.03
N GLY A 394 -0.25 50.41 5.46
CA GLY A 394 0.63 49.26 5.27
C GLY A 394 -0.04 48.11 4.52
N PHE A 395 0.11 46.88 5.03
CA PHE A 395 -0.51 45.66 4.49
C PHE A 395 -2.03 45.80 4.28
N CYS A 396 -2.74 46.35 5.27
CA CYS A 396 -4.19 46.55 5.20
C CYS A 396 -4.59 47.53 4.08
N GLY A 397 -3.71 48.46 3.69
CA GLY A 397 -3.91 49.37 2.57
C GLY A 397 -3.93 48.70 1.19
N TYR A 398 -3.32 47.51 1.07
CA TYR A 398 -3.34 46.77 -0.19
C TYR A 398 -4.71 46.17 -0.55
N CYS A 399 -5.53 45.90 0.47
CA CYS A 399 -6.87 45.33 0.31
C CYS A 399 -7.98 46.39 0.45
N HIS A 400 -7.81 47.36 1.35
CA HIS A 400 -8.85 48.37 1.64
C HIS A 400 -8.66 49.72 0.92
N GLY A 401 -7.58 49.89 0.15
CA GLY A 401 -7.22 51.14 -0.50
C GLY A 401 -6.57 52.12 0.46
N ALA A 402 -5.62 52.93 -0.01
CA ALA A 402 -5.00 53.97 0.80
C ALA A 402 -6.03 55.09 1.08
N ASN A 403 -6.11 55.54 2.33
CA ASN A 403 -6.86 56.75 2.71
C ASN A 403 -6.09 58.01 2.31
#